data_AF-A0A1W7CVD6-F1
#
_entry.id   AF-A0A1W7CVD6-F1
#
_cell.length_a   1.000
_cell.length_b   1.000
_cell.length_c   1.000
_cell.angle_alpha   90.00
_cell.angle_beta   90.00
_cell.angle_gamma   90.00
#
_symmetry.space_group_name_H-M   'P 1'
#
loop_
_entity.id
_entity.type
_entity.pdbx_description
1 polymer ?
#
loop_
_entity_poly.entity_id
_entity_poly.type
_entity_poly.pdbx_seq_one_letter_code
_entity_poly.pdbx_strand_id
1 'polypeptide(L)' 'MTQDPTDPETFDEFLDEERERELLAAGLDDEAPEADTAEQRRPLVAPRDVPPDGGLPDGADPADAVEQARSVEPDEDEYR' A
#
# COMPACT_ATOMS: atom_id res chain seq x y z
N MET A 1 -6.38 29.76 -10.02
CA MET A 1 -6.72 29.20 -8.69
C MET A 1 -5.85 27.97 -8.52
N THR A 2 -5.11 27.87 -7.43
CA THR A 2 -4.33 26.67 -7.05
C THR A 2 -5.15 25.96 -5.98
N GLN A 3 -5.50 24.71 -6.20
CA GLN A 3 -6.20 23.89 -5.21
C GLN A 3 -5.19 23.38 -4.17
N ASP A 4 -5.54 23.41 -2.88
CA ASP A 4 -4.72 22.88 -1.79
C ASP A 4 -5.08 21.40 -1.60
N PRO A 5 -4.15 20.44 -1.79
CA PRO A 5 -4.42 19.02 -1.62
C PRO A 5 -4.72 18.61 -0.17
N THR A 6 -4.51 19.53 0.79
CA THR A 6 -4.73 19.32 2.23
C THR A 6 -6.07 19.89 2.71
N ASP A 7 -6.78 20.65 1.87
CA ASP A 7 -8.06 21.23 2.21
C ASP A 7 -9.19 20.18 2.06
N PRO A 8 -9.82 19.71 3.16
CA PRO A 8 -10.82 18.66 3.12
C PRO A 8 -12.08 19.07 2.35
N GLU A 9 -12.41 20.38 2.32
CA GLU A 9 -13.56 20.91 1.59
C GLU A 9 -13.37 20.79 0.06
N THR A 10 -12.14 20.55 -0.42
CA THR A 10 -11.84 20.25 -1.83
C THR A 10 -12.48 18.93 -2.29
N PHE A 11 -12.77 18.02 -1.35
CA PHE A 11 -13.30 16.68 -1.65
C PHE A 11 -14.82 16.58 -1.45
N ASP A 12 -15.44 17.46 -0.66
CA ASP A 12 -16.87 17.39 -0.35
C ASP A 12 -17.79 17.58 -1.58
N GLU A 13 -17.33 18.29 -2.63
CA GLU A 13 -18.05 18.38 -3.91
C GLU A 13 -18.10 17.03 -4.68
N PHE A 14 -17.20 16.09 -4.34
CA PHE A 14 -17.08 14.77 -4.98
C PHE A 14 -17.63 13.62 -4.12
N LEU A 15 -17.86 13.85 -2.82
CA LEU A 15 -18.28 12.84 -1.83
C LEU A 15 -19.82 12.73 -1.71
N ASP A 16 -20.55 12.64 -2.83
CA ASP A 16 -21.91 12.09 -2.78
C ASP A 16 -21.79 10.56 -2.69
N GLU A 17 -21.35 10.09 -1.52
CA GLU A 17 -20.88 8.71 -1.27
C GLU A 17 -21.90 7.63 -1.70
N GLU A 18 -23.19 7.95 -1.62
CA GLU A 18 -24.29 7.07 -2.02
C GLU A 18 -24.35 6.90 -3.55
N ARG A 19 -24.13 7.98 -4.31
CA ARG A 19 -24.09 7.97 -5.78
C ARG A 19 -22.80 7.34 -6.31
N GLU A 20 -21.69 7.55 -5.63
CA GLU A 20 -20.41 6.92 -5.97
C GLU A 20 -20.47 5.40 -5.78
N ARG A 21 -21.05 4.93 -4.65
CA ARG A 21 -21.27 3.49 -4.42
C ARG A 21 -22.19 2.85 -5.44
N GLU A 22 -23.26 3.55 -5.84
CA GLU A 22 -24.18 3.07 -6.88
C GLU A 22 -23.48 2.94 -8.25
N LEU A 23 -22.62 3.90 -8.60
CA LEU A 23 -21.83 3.87 -9.84
C LEU A 23 -20.74 2.79 -9.81
N LEU A 24 -20.03 2.61 -8.69
CA LEU A 24 -19.06 1.53 -8.49
C LEU A 24 -19.74 0.15 -8.57
N ALA A 25 -20.93 -0.02 -7.99
CA ALA A 25 -21.63 -1.32 -8.01
C ALA A 25 -22.15 -1.73 -9.40
N ALA A 26 -22.36 -0.79 -10.32
CA ALA A 26 -23.02 -1.05 -11.60
C ALA A 26 -22.10 -1.47 -12.76
N GLY A 27 -20.76 -1.43 -12.60
CA GLY A 27 -19.83 -1.62 -13.73
C GLY A 27 -18.52 -2.36 -13.45
N LEU A 28 -18.21 -2.70 -12.20
CA LEU A 28 -16.89 -3.24 -11.84
C LEU A 28 -16.72 -4.75 -11.99
N ASP A 29 -17.77 -5.49 -12.35
CA ASP A 29 -17.71 -6.94 -12.22
C ASP A 29 -16.69 -7.60 -13.18
N ASP A 30 -16.33 -6.99 -14.33
CA ASP A 30 -15.38 -7.56 -15.31
C ASP A 30 -14.66 -6.51 -16.19
N GLU A 31 -14.04 -5.47 -15.61
CA GLU A 31 -13.29 -4.47 -16.42
C GLU A 31 -11.97 -5.01 -17.01
N ALA A 32 -11.46 -6.12 -16.48
CA ALA A 32 -10.21 -6.75 -16.92
C ALA A 32 -10.47 -8.16 -17.49
N PRO A 33 -9.79 -8.57 -18.58
CA PRO A 33 -9.84 -9.93 -19.07
C PRO A 33 -9.62 -10.98 -17.96
N GLU A 34 -10.29 -12.13 -18.06
CA GLU A 34 -10.21 -13.23 -17.07
C GLU A 34 -8.77 -13.68 -16.79
N ALA A 35 -7.90 -13.63 -17.81
CA ALA A 35 -6.48 -13.95 -17.68
C ALA A 35 -5.74 -12.96 -16.78
N ASP A 36 -6.05 -11.67 -16.88
CA ASP A 36 -5.39 -10.60 -16.13
C ASP A 36 -5.81 -10.64 -14.66
N THR A 37 -7.10 -10.91 -14.38
CA THR A 37 -7.59 -11.10 -13.00
C THR A 37 -7.07 -12.39 -12.35
N ALA A 38 -6.80 -13.44 -13.14
CA ALA A 38 -6.21 -14.67 -12.62
C ALA A 38 -4.78 -14.45 -12.10
N GLU A 39 -3.97 -13.62 -12.77
CA GLU A 39 -2.64 -13.26 -12.29
C GLU A 39 -2.69 -12.43 -11.00
N GLN A 40 -3.62 -11.49 -10.89
CA GLN A 40 -3.79 -10.64 -9.70
C GLN A 40 -4.32 -11.39 -8.48
N ARG A 41 -5.12 -12.43 -8.70
CA ARG A 41 -5.64 -13.31 -7.63
C ARG A 41 -4.65 -14.40 -7.24
N ARG A 42 -3.49 -14.49 -7.90
CA ARG A 42 -2.46 -15.48 -7.56
C ARG A 42 -1.88 -15.15 -6.19
N PRO A 43 -1.78 -16.14 -5.27
CA PRO A 43 -1.17 -15.90 -3.97
C PRO A 43 0.27 -15.45 -4.15
N LEU A 44 0.64 -14.34 -3.50
CA LEU A 44 2.03 -13.91 -3.41
C LEU A 44 2.81 -14.96 -2.64
N VAL A 45 3.90 -15.45 -3.24
CA VAL A 45 4.88 -16.24 -2.49
C VAL A 45 5.78 -15.22 -1.79
N ALA A 46 5.73 -15.13 -0.47
CA ALA A 46 6.73 -14.40 0.31
C ALA A 46 7.29 -15.35 1.38
N PRO A 47 8.62 -15.42 1.53
CA PRO A 47 9.21 -14.54 2.54
C PRO A 47 10.66 -14.18 2.18
N ARG A 48 10.86 -12.94 1.75
CA ARG A 48 12.01 -12.12 2.13
C ARG A 48 11.84 -10.82 1.39
N ASP A 49 11.52 -9.80 2.15
CA ASP A 49 12.12 -8.50 1.90
C ASP A 49 13.62 -8.77 1.84
N VAL A 50 14.14 -9.04 0.64
CA VAL A 50 15.57 -8.89 0.41
C VAL A 50 15.79 -7.43 0.78
N PRO A 51 16.53 -7.13 1.86
CA PRO A 51 16.78 -5.75 2.23
C PRO A 51 17.34 -5.09 0.97
N PRO A 52 16.77 -3.95 0.53
CA PRO A 52 17.20 -3.34 -0.71
C PRO A 52 18.72 -3.28 -0.69
N ASP A 53 19.33 -3.80 -1.75
CA ASP A 53 20.74 -3.91 -2.01
C ASP A 53 21.35 -2.51 -2.15
N GLY A 54 21.35 -1.81 -1.03
CA GLY A 54 21.67 -0.42 -0.84
C GLY A 54 21.84 -0.28 0.65
N GLY A 55 23.02 -0.70 1.13
CA GLY A 55 23.39 -0.60 2.53
C GLY A 55 23.07 0.78 3.09
N LEU A 56 22.88 0.85 4.41
CA LEU A 56 22.51 2.08 5.08
C LEU A 56 23.38 3.26 4.60
N PRO A 57 22.77 4.43 4.37
CA PRO A 57 23.47 5.58 3.84
C PRO A 57 24.71 5.88 4.70
N ASP A 58 25.82 6.25 4.05
CA ASP A 58 27.05 6.62 4.76
C ASP A 58 26.73 7.71 5.80
N GLY A 59 26.92 7.37 7.08
CA GLY A 59 26.57 8.25 8.21
C GLY A 59 25.28 7.90 8.96
N ALA A 60 24.63 6.78 8.67
CA ALA A 60 23.58 6.24 9.54
C ALA A 60 24.14 5.99 10.95
N ASP A 61 23.33 6.28 11.97
CA ASP A 61 23.67 5.91 13.35
C ASP A 61 23.84 4.38 13.43
N PRO A 62 24.89 3.87 14.10
CA PRO A 62 25.15 2.44 14.15
C PRO A 62 24.02 1.62 14.80
N ALA A 63 23.23 2.20 15.71
CA ALA A 63 22.09 1.50 16.28
C ALA A 63 20.93 1.43 15.27
N ASP A 64 20.62 2.53 14.59
CA ASP A 64 19.60 2.57 13.54
C ASP A 64 19.94 1.59 12.41
N ALA A 65 21.21 1.52 12.05
CA ALA A 65 21.75 0.58 11.06
C ALA A 65 21.50 -0.89 11.41
N VAL A 66 21.68 -1.24 12.69
CA VAL A 66 21.47 -2.62 13.15
C VAL A 66 19.98 -2.99 13.15
N GLU A 67 19.11 -2.09 13.61
CA GLU A 67 17.66 -2.35 13.63
C GLU A 67 17.07 -2.43 12.22
N GLN A 68 17.48 -1.55 11.29
CA GLN A 68 16.99 -1.57 9.90
C GLN A 68 17.48 -2.78 9.10
N ALA A 69 18.63 -3.35 9.46
CA ALA A 69 19.17 -4.55 8.83
C ALA A 69 18.59 -5.84 9.41
N ARG A 70 17.83 -5.76 10.51
CA ARG A 70 17.22 -6.91 11.16
C ARG A 70 15.98 -7.35 10.38
N SER A 71 15.91 -8.65 10.10
CA SER A 71 14.68 -9.29 9.62
C SER A 71 13.75 -9.44 10.81
N VAL A 72 12.58 -8.82 10.75
CA VAL A 72 11.52 -8.98 11.76
C VAL A 72 10.63 -10.13 11.31
N GLU A 73 10.49 -11.16 12.14
CA GLU A 73 9.53 -12.23 11.85
C GLU A 73 8.09 -11.70 12.04
N PRO A 74 7.12 -12.13 11.22
CA PRO A 74 5.74 -11.64 11.29
C PRO A 74 5.07 -11.75 12.68
N ASP A 75 5.54 -12.66 13.53
CA ASP A 75 5.04 -12.94 14.88
C ASP A 75 6.04 -12.50 15.98
N GLU A 76 7.10 -11.76 15.65
CA GLU A 76 8.14 -11.38 16.62
C GLU A 76 7.63 -10.42 17.71
N ASP A 77 6.63 -9.62 17.37
CA ASP A 77 5.89 -8.77 18.30
C ASP A 77 4.50 -9.36 18.56
N GLU A 78 4.42 -10.52 19.23
CA GLU A 78 3.21 -10.93 19.94
C GLU A 78 2.95 -9.92 21.08
N TYR A 79 2.38 -8.76 20.74
CA TYR A 79 1.88 -7.76 21.67
C TYR A 79 0.89 -8.45 22.62
N ARG A 80 1.27 -8.58 23.89
CA ARG A 80 0.41 -9.02 24.99
C ARG A 80 0.01 -7.85 25.86
#